data_AF-A0A085LFQ9-F1
#
_entry.id   AF-A0A085LFQ9-F1
#
_cell.length_a   1.000
_cell.length_b   1.000
_cell.length_c   1.000
_cell.angle_alpha   90.00
_cell.angle_beta   90.00
_cell.angle_gamma   90.00
#
_symmetry.space_group_name_H-M   'P 1'
#
loop_
_entity.id
_entity.type
_entity.pdbx_description
1 polymer ?
#
loop_
_entity_poly.entity_id
_entity_poly.type
_entity_poly.pdbx_seq_one_letter_code
_entity_poly.pdbx_strand_id
1 'polypeptide(L)'
;MAGTLTVALAVPFSVAAATAASAAPDGSGLVINEAYLSGGSANAPYTHKFVELYNPTQAAIDLSGMSLQYRSATSTGAFTGVPR
;
A
#
# COMPACT_ATOMS: atom_id res chain seq x y z
N MET A 1 0.93 48.70 19.76
CA MET A 1 1.30 47.32 19.37
C MET A 1 0.01 46.51 19.39
N ALA A 2 -0.55 46.19 18.22
CA ALA A 2 -1.75 45.35 18.11
C ALA A 2 -1.29 43.94 17.72
N GLY A 3 -1.54 42.96 18.59
CA GLY A 3 -1.18 41.56 18.37
C GLY A 3 -2.30 40.83 17.61
N THR A 4 -1.99 40.32 16.43
CA THR A 4 -2.89 39.49 15.62
C THR A 4 -2.93 38.06 16.20
N LEU A 5 -4.13 37.59 16.52
CA LEU A 5 -4.39 36.23 17.01
C LEU A 5 -4.70 35.31 15.82
N THR A 6 -3.79 34.40 15.48
CA THR A 6 -4.00 33.42 14.41
C THR A 6 -4.77 32.22 14.96
N VAL A 7 -5.99 31.99 14.47
CA VAL A 7 -6.77 30.78 14.76
C VAL A 7 -6.36 29.70 13.76
N ALA A 8 -5.72 28.62 14.23
CA ALA A 8 -5.44 27.45 13.42
C ALA A 8 -6.68 26.52 13.41
N LEU A 9 -7.27 26.32 12.23
CA LEU A 9 -8.39 25.40 12.03
C LEU A 9 -7.86 23.96 12.03
N ALA A 10 -8.17 23.19 13.08
CA ALA A 10 -7.88 21.77 13.12
C ALA A 10 -8.85 21.02 12.20
N VAL A 11 -8.37 20.58 11.03
CA VAL A 11 -9.12 19.65 10.18
C VAL A 11 -8.97 18.25 10.78
N PRO A 12 -10.06 17.57 11.19
CA PRO A 12 -9.96 16.21 11.69
C PRO A 12 -9.52 15.29 10.54
N PHE A 13 -8.33 14.69 10.67
CA PHE A 13 -7.86 13.65 9.78
C PHE A 13 -8.60 12.36 10.10
N SER A 14 -9.61 12.03 9.30
CA SER A 14 -10.38 10.79 9.43
C SER A 14 -9.46 9.60 9.10
N VAL A 15 -9.09 8.83 10.13
CA VAL A 15 -8.40 7.56 9.95
C VAL A 15 -9.44 6.54 9.46
N ALA A 16 -9.53 6.36 8.14
CA ALA A 16 -10.29 5.25 7.58
C ALA A 16 -9.64 3.93 8.03
N ALA A 17 -10.37 3.12 8.79
CA ALA A 17 -9.94 1.78 9.12
C ALA A 17 -9.79 0.99 7.81
N ALA A 18 -8.56 0.57 7.49
CA ALA A 18 -8.33 -0.20 6.29
C ALA A 18 -9.01 -1.57 6.43
N THR A 19 -10.04 -1.79 5.62
CA THR A 19 -10.66 -3.11 5.46
C THR A 19 -9.66 -4.07 4.83
N ALA A 20 -9.72 -5.35 5.20
CA ALA A 20 -8.91 -6.36 4.56
C ALA A 20 -9.16 -6.36 3.04
N ALA A 21 -8.11 -6.20 2.25
CA ALA A 21 -8.21 -6.30 0.80
C ALA A 21 -8.36 -7.77 0.42
N SER A 22 -9.39 -8.11 -0.34
CA SER A 22 -9.50 -9.40 -1.02
C SER A 22 -8.89 -9.29 -2.41
N ALA A 23 -8.16 -10.31 -2.84
CA ALA A 23 -7.84 -10.47 -4.25
C ALA A 23 -9.13 -10.57 -5.08
N ALA A 24 -9.03 -10.43 -6.41
CA ALA A 24 -10.11 -10.71 -7.36
C ALA A 24 -9.97 -12.16 -7.88
N PRO A 25 -10.42 -13.20 -7.12
CA PRO A 25 -10.24 -14.60 -7.51
C PRO A 25 -11.04 -14.98 -8.76
N ASP A 26 -12.04 -14.17 -9.12
CA ASP A 26 -12.80 -14.25 -10.37
C ASP A 26 -11.99 -13.78 -11.59
N GLY A 27 -10.77 -13.25 -11.39
CA GLY A 27 -9.89 -12.79 -12.45
C GLY A 27 -10.32 -11.47 -13.08
N SER A 28 -11.18 -10.69 -12.40
CA SER A 28 -11.70 -9.44 -12.94
C SER A 28 -10.77 -8.23 -12.76
N GLY A 29 -9.65 -8.38 -12.06
CA GLY A 29 -8.74 -7.28 -11.74
C GLY A 29 -7.29 -7.70 -11.51
N LEU A 30 -6.44 -6.70 -11.27
CA LEU A 30 -5.02 -6.88 -10.97
C LEU A 30 -4.84 -7.70 -9.68
N VAL A 31 -3.95 -8.67 -9.69
CA VAL A 31 -3.63 -9.52 -8.54
C VAL A 31 -2.15 -9.46 -8.19
N ILE A 32 -1.83 -9.72 -6.93
CA ILE A 32 -0.47 -10.06 -6.50
C ILE A 32 -0.29 -11.56 -6.76
N ASN A 33 0.54 -11.92 -7.75
CA ASN A 33 0.80 -13.33 -8.08
C ASN A 33 1.76 -13.97 -7.07
N GLU A 34 2.85 -13.25 -6.77
CA GLU A 34 3.86 -13.70 -5.82
C GLU A 34 4.37 -12.53 -4.98
N ALA A 35 4.70 -12.81 -3.72
CA ALA A 35 5.32 -11.83 -2.84
C ALA A 35 6.43 -12.51 -2.03
N TYR A 36 7.67 -12.07 -2.27
CA TYR A 36 8.81 -12.47 -1.46
C TYR A 36 9.30 -11.28 -0.64
N LEU A 37 8.85 -11.23 0.62
CA LEU A 37 9.07 -10.08 1.49
C LEU A 37 10.25 -10.28 2.45
N SER A 38 10.85 -11.47 2.47
CA SER A 38 11.95 -11.84 3.37
C SER A 38 13.34 -11.61 2.77
N GLY A 39 13.45 -11.08 1.55
CA GLY A 39 14.75 -10.87 0.91
C GLY A 39 15.70 -10.02 1.73
N GLY A 40 16.95 -10.47 1.83
CA GLY A 40 18.00 -9.84 2.63
C GLY A 40 17.90 -10.07 4.15
N SER A 41 16.88 -10.79 4.63
CA SER A 41 16.81 -11.22 6.02
C SER A 41 17.80 -12.36 6.32
N ALA A 42 18.11 -12.60 7.59
CA ALA A 42 18.94 -13.72 7.99
C ALA A 42 18.36 -15.06 7.47
N ASN A 43 19.22 -15.88 6.86
CA ASN A 43 18.86 -17.17 6.24
C ASN A 43 17.84 -17.09 5.09
N ALA A 44 17.60 -15.90 4.53
CA ALA A 44 16.75 -15.74 3.35
C ALA A 44 17.43 -16.36 2.12
N PRO A 45 16.74 -17.20 1.32
CA PRO A 45 17.31 -17.79 0.11
C PRO A 45 17.63 -16.76 -0.98
N TYR A 46 17.00 -15.59 -0.93
CA TYR A 46 17.26 -14.51 -1.88
C TYR A 46 17.60 -13.20 -1.15
N THR A 47 18.36 -12.35 -1.83
CA THR A 47 18.88 -11.08 -1.28
C THR A 47 17.89 -9.92 -1.46
N HIS A 48 16.98 -10.00 -2.43
CA HIS A 48 16.07 -8.91 -2.78
C HIS A 48 14.62 -9.28 -2.47
N LYS A 49 13.86 -8.27 -2.06
CA LYS A 49 12.41 -8.38 -1.90
C LYS A 49 11.75 -8.09 -3.24
N PHE A 50 10.66 -8.78 -3.54
CA PHE A 50 9.87 -8.49 -4.73
C PHE A 50 8.39 -8.74 -4.47
N VAL A 51 7.56 -8.07 -5.28
CA VAL A 51 6.14 -8.34 -5.43
C VAL A 51 5.88 -8.41 -6.93
N GLU A 52 5.32 -9.52 -7.37
CA GLU A 52 4.90 -9.72 -8.75
C GLU A 52 3.42 -9.38 -8.88
N LEU A 53 3.11 -8.51 -9.84
CA LEU A 53 1.75 -8.13 -10.18
C LEU A 53 1.36 -8.82 -11.49
N TYR A 54 0.18 -9.41 -11.52
CA TYR A 54 -0.36 -10.07 -12.69
C TYR A 54 -1.72 -9.48 -13.07
N ASN A 55 -1.91 -9.27 -14.36
CA ASN A 55 -3.18 -8.89 -14.95
C ASN A 55 -3.79 -10.13 -15.64
N PRO A 56 -4.78 -10.81 -15.01
CA PRO A 56 -5.46 -11.97 -15.58
C PRO A 56 -6.49 -11.61 -16.67
N THR A 57 -6.72 -10.32 -16.92
CA THR A 57 -7.75 -9.87 -17.85
C THR A 57 -7.23 -9.83 -19.30
N GLN A 58 -8.16 -9.70 -20.25
CA GLN A 58 -7.82 -9.52 -21.68
C GLN A 58 -7.59 -8.04 -22.08
N ALA A 59 -7.64 -7.12 -21.13
CA ALA A 59 -7.47 -5.69 -21.38
C ALA A 59 -6.31 -5.12 -20.56
N ALA A 60 -5.70 -4.03 -21.00
CA ALA A 60 -4.72 -3.32 -20.19
C ALA A 60 -5.37 -2.72 -18.95
N ILE A 61 -4.70 -2.83 -17.80
CA ILE A 61 -5.09 -2.16 -16.55
C ILE A 61 -4.16 -0.97 -16.36
N ASP A 62 -4.73 0.23 -16.24
CA ASP A 62 -3.98 1.42 -15.87
C ASP A 62 -3.60 1.37 -14.39
N LEU A 63 -2.35 1.71 -14.10
CA LEU A 63 -1.74 1.69 -12.77
C LEU A 63 -1.48 3.10 -12.26
N SER A 64 -1.83 4.14 -13.04
CA SER A 64 -1.70 5.52 -12.64
C SER A 64 -2.44 5.80 -11.33
N GLY A 65 -1.77 6.46 -10.39
CA GLY A 65 -2.31 6.75 -9.06
C GLY A 65 -2.39 5.53 -8.12
N MET A 66 -2.02 4.32 -8.56
CA MET A 66 -1.93 3.16 -7.68
C MET A 66 -0.60 3.14 -6.91
N SER A 67 -0.62 2.54 -5.73
CA SER A 67 0.56 2.30 -4.91
C SER A 67 0.55 0.90 -4.33
N LEU A 68 1.73 0.32 -4.14
CA LEU A 68 1.88 -0.91 -3.38
C LEU A 68 2.03 -0.55 -1.90
N GLN A 69 1.01 -0.90 -1.11
CA GLN A 69 0.94 -0.58 0.32
C GLN A 69 1.44 -1.77 1.15
N TYR A 70 2.37 -1.51 2.07
CA TYR A 70 2.89 -2.52 2.99
C TYR A 70 2.82 -2.04 4.44
N ARG A 71 2.56 -2.97 5.36
CA ARG A 71 2.81 -2.82 6.79
C ARG A 71 3.15 -4.16 7.40
N SER A 72 3.86 -4.15 8.53
CA SER A 72 4.04 -5.37 9.32
C SER A 72 2.72 -5.83 9.92
N ALA A 73 2.58 -7.14 10.14
CA ALA A 73 1.34 -7.77 10.60
C ALA A 73 0.84 -7.23 11.96
N THR A 74 1.76 -6.80 12.82
CA THR A 74 1.44 -6.28 14.16
C THR A 74 1.39 -4.75 14.25
N SER A 75 1.69 -4.03 13.15
CA SER A 75 1.66 -2.58 13.16
C SER A 75 0.22 -2.05 13.22
N THR A 76 -0.03 -1.14 14.15
CA THR A 76 -1.25 -0.32 14.21
C THR A 76 -1.12 1.02 13.47
N GLY A 77 0.07 1.32 12.94
CA GLY A 77 0.34 2.53 12.16
C GLY A 77 -0.20 2.48 10.73
N ALA A 78 -0.10 3.61 10.03
CA ALA A 78 -0.45 3.71 8.61
C ALA A 78 0.43 2.80 7.73
N PHE A 79 -0.09 2.38 6.58
CA PHE A 79 0.71 1.69 5.57
C PHE A 79 1.76 2.64 4.96
N THR A 80 2.89 2.08 4.56
CA THR A 80 3.87 2.75 3.70
C THR A 80 3.63 2.35 2.25
N GLY A 81 3.78 3.30 1.32
CA GLY A 81 3.52 3.09 -0.10
C GLY A 81 4.74 3.24 -0.98
N VAL A 82 4.87 2.37 -1.98
CA VAL A 82 5.73 2.58 -3.14
C VAL A 82 4.84 3.03 -4.31
N PRO A 83 4.98 4.28 -4.80
CA PRO A 83 4.21 4.76 -5.94
C PRO A 83 4.71 4.11 -7.24
N ARG A 84 3.82 4.05 -8.23
CA ARG A 84 4.11 3.63 -9.61
C ARG A 84 4.34 4.83 -10.52
#